data_AF-A0A162P6T7-F1
#
_entry.id   AF-A0A162P6T7-F1
#
_cell.length_a   1.000
_cell.length_b   1.000
_cell.length_c   1.000
_cell.angle_alpha   90.00
_cell.angle_beta   90.00
_cell.angle_gamma   90.00
#
_symmetry.space_group_name_H-M   'P 1'
#
loop_
_entity.id
_entity.type
_entity.pdbx_description
1 polymer ?
#
loop_
_entity_poly.entity_id
_entity_poly.type
_entity_poly.pdbx_seq_one_letter_code
_entity_poly.pdbx_strand_id
1 'polypeptide(L)'
;MTKIITTIVFFICSLVSAQGQFEQGMGKAFQLWGEGKNTEASDLFERIAAAEKTSWLPNYYVALINTTTAFKTKDKDQMNLLLSRAQKSLDIEMDKNPNNAELLVMQAMIHTAWIAFDPMTNGQKLSGTVMELYRKAQAIAPENPRVVFGKAEFEIGGAQFWGTDTKPMCAQIEKAIGLFATFKPETPFSPKWGLERAIEAQKNCK
;
A
#
# COMPACT_ATOMS: atom_id res chain seq x y z
N MET A 1 -16.02 -27.09 45.63
CA MET A 1 -15.91 -27.20 44.16
C MET A 1 -16.50 -25.98 43.43
N THR A 2 -17.67 -25.48 43.82
CA THR A 2 -18.31 -24.27 43.24
C THR A 2 -17.47 -22.99 43.37
N LYS A 3 -16.75 -22.81 44.48
CA LYS A 3 -15.84 -21.65 44.69
C LYS A 3 -14.55 -21.71 43.86
N ILE A 4 -14.07 -22.90 43.49
CA ILE A 4 -12.86 -23.06 42.67
C ILE A 4 -13.20 -22.82 41.18
N ILE A 5 -14.39 -23.26 40.74
CA ILE A 5 -14.88 -23.04 39.38
C ILE A 5 -15.13 -21.54 39.11
N THR A 6 -15.63 -20.79 40.09
CA THR A 6 -15.86 -19.34 39.93
C THR A 6 -14.56 -18.53 39.84
N THR A 7 -13.50 -18.94 40.54
CA THR A 7 -12.19 -18.25 40.46
C THR A 7 -11.45 -18.52 39.13
N ILE A 8 -11.61 -19.71 38.55
CA ILE A 8 -11.01 -20.06 37.25
C ILE A 8 -11.71 -19.30 36.11
N VAL A 9 -13.03 -19.14 36.17
CA VAL A 9 -13.80 -18.38 35.16
C VAL A 9 -13.43 -16.89 35.19
N PHE A 10 -13.18 -16.30 36.37
CA PHE A 10 -12.78 -14.90 36.47
C PHE A 10 -11.35 -14.62 35.95
N PHE A 11 -10.45 -15.62 36.01
CA PHE A 11 -9.07 -15.52 35.52
C PHE A 11 -8.95 -15.74 34.00
N ILE A 12 -9.92 -16.43 33.38
CA ILE A 12 -9.97 -16.62 31.92
C ILE A 12 -10.56 -15.38 31.23
N CYS A 13 -11.44 -14.63 31.88
CA CYS A 13 -12.01 -13.39 31.33
C CYS A 13 -11.02 -12.20 31.33
N SER A 14 -9.96 -12.20 32.15
CA SER A 14 -8.97 -11.12 32.18
C SER A 14 -7.90 -11.20 31.09
N LEU A 15 -7.86 -12.27 30.31
CA LEU A 15 -6.94 -12.43 29.18
C LEU A 15 -7.47 -11.83 27.85
N VAL A 16 -8.69 -11.28 27.85
CA VAL A 16 -9.40 -10.89 26.61
C VAL A 16 -9.04 -9.47 26.11
N SER A 17 -8.15 -8.73 26.79
CA SER A 17 -7.71 -7.41 26.28
C SER A 17 -6.28 -7.07 26.68
N ALA A 18 -5.32 -7.80 26.12
CA ALA A 18 -3.90 -7.42 26.13
C ALA A 18 -3.43 -6.98 24.74
N GLN A 19 -4.27 -6.26 23.99
CA GLN A 19 -3.82 -5.63 22.74
C GLN A 19 -2.85 -4.51 23.10
N GLY A 20 -1.61 -4.59 22.62
CA GLY A 20 -0.57 -3.60 22.90
C GLY A 20 -0.92 -2.22 22.35
N GLN A 21 -0.20 -1.20 22.82
CA GLN A 21 -0.43 0.19 22.40
C GLN A 21 -0.27 0.36 20.89
N PHE A 22 0.68 -0.36 20.28
CA PHE A 22 0.85 -0.41 18.83
C PHE A 22 -0.40 -0.93 18.12
N GLU A 23 -0.89 -2.11 18.52
CA GLU A 23 -2.02 -2.74 17.86
C GLU A 23 -3.31 -1.91 18.02
N GLN A 24 -3.51 -1.27 19.19
CA GLN A 24 -4.63 -0.36 19.41
C GLN A 24 -4.53 0.89 18.52
N GLY A 25 -3.33 1.50 18.46
CA GLY A 25 -3.06 2.65 17.60
C GLY A 25 -3.29 2.34 16.13
N MET A 26 -2.73 1.23 15.63
CA MET A 26 -2.91 0.78 14.25
C MET A 26 -4.39 0.51 13.96
N GLY A 27 -5.09 -0.22 14.84
CA GLY A 27 -6.52 -0.48 14.69
C GLY A 27 -7.34 0.80 14.60
N LYS A 28 -7.05 1.81 15.43
CA LYS A 28 -7.73 3.10 15.39
C LYS A 28 -7.43 3.88 14.10
N ALA A 29 -6.19 3.85 13.62
CA ALA A 29 -5.81 4.50 12.37
C ALA A 29 -6.52 3.87 11.16
N PHE A 30 -6.61 2.54 11.12
CA PHE A 30 -7.41 1.85 10.09
C PHE A 30 -8.90 2.19 10.18
N GLN A 31 -9.47 2.29 11.39
CA GLN A 31 -10.86 2.69 11.56
C GLN A 31 -11.11 4.08 10.96
N LEU A 32 -10.27 5.06 11.29
CA LEU A 32 -10.37 6.42 10.74
C LEU A 32 -10.26 6.40 9.21
N TRP A 33 -9.34 5.61 8.67
CA TRP A 33 -9.18 5.49 7.22
C TRP A 33 -10.43 4.88 6.56
N GLY A 34 -11.00 3.82 7.15
CA GLY A 34 -12.24 3.19 6.67
C GLY A 34 -13.47 4.12 6.74
N GLU A 35 -13.47 5.08 7.67
CA GLU A 35 -14.49 6.15 7.75
C GLU A 35 -14.26 7.29 6.72
N GLY A 36 -13.21 7.21 5.89
CA GLY A 36 -12.85 8.24 4.92
C GLY A 36 -12.09 9.43 5.50
N LYS A 37 -11.69 9.37 6.78
CA LYS A 37 -10.91 10.42 7.48
C LYS A 37 -9.42 10.26 7.19
N ASN A 38 -9.06 10.44 5.92
CA ASN A 38 -7.71 10.15 5.41
C ASN A 38 -6.63 10.97 6.12
N THR A 39 -6.88 12.26 6.38
CA THR A 39 -5.92 13.14 7.05
C THR A 39 -5.66 12.67 8.47
N GLU A 40 -6.72 12.42 9.24
CA GLU A 40 -6.62 12.00 10.64
C GLU A 40 -5.99 10.61 10.77
N ALA A 41 -6.28 9.70 9.84
CA ALA A 41 -5.64 8.40 9.76
C ALA A 41 -4.14 8.52 9.47
N SER A 42 -3.77 9.31 8.46
CA SER A 42 -2.36 9.58 8.12
C SER A 42 -1.60 10.19 9.31
N ASP A 43 -2.17 11.19 9.97
CA ASP A 43 -1.57 11.84 11.14
C ASP A 43 -1.39 10.86 12.32
N LEU A 44 -2.34 9.94 12.50
CA LEU A 44 -2.22 8.91 13.53
C LEU A 44 -1.16 7.87 13.18
N PHE A 45 -1.08 7.40 11.93
CA PHE A 45 0.00 6.50 11.50
C PHE A 45 1.38 7.14 11.64
N GLU A 46 1.54 8.44 11.35
CA GLU A 46 2.80 9.14 11.60
C GLU A 46 3.18 9.18 13.09
N ARG A 47 2.22 9.45 13.97
CA ARG A 47 2.47 9.41 15.42
C ARG A 47 2.88 8.01 15.90
N ILE A 48 2.28 6.97 15.33
CA ILE A 48 2.67 5.58 15.62
C ILE A 48 4.08 5.31 15.09
N ALA A 49 4.41 5.73 13.85
CA ALA A 49 5.76 5.62 13.28
C ALA A 49 6.81 6.40 14.10
N ALA A 50 6.39 7.47 14.79
CA ALA A 50 7.25 8.23 15.67
C ALA A 50 7.65 7.43 16.93
N ALA A 51 6.77 6.56 17.44
CA ALA A 51 7.02 5.73 18.62
C ALA A 51 7.61 4.34 18.26
N GLU A 52 7.14 3.72 17.18
CA GLU A 52 7.36 2.31 16.86
C GLU A 52 8.37 2.16 15.70
N LYS A 53 9.64 2.43 15.99
CA LYS A 53 10.71 2.57 14.97
C LYS A 53 11.07 1.29 14.22
N THR A 54 10.73 0.14 14.79
CA THR A 54 11.04 -1.19 14.25
C THR A 54 10.03 -1.64 13.19
N SER A 55 8.82 -1.08 13.21
CA SER A 55 7.77 -1.43 12.26
C SER A 55 7.77 -0.45 11.09
N TRP A 56 7.89 -0.99 9.88
CA TRP A 56 7.81 -0.19 8.65
C TRP A 56 6.36 0.12 8.24
N LEU A 57 5.39 -0.61 8.78
CA LEU A 57 3.99 -0.55 8.38
C LEU A 57 3.34 0.82 8.60
N PRO A 58 3.53 1.52 9.74
CA PRO A 58 2.92 2.83 9.94
C PRO A 58 3.34 3.84 8.86
N ASN A 59 4.65 3.97 8.59
CA ASN A 59 5.16 4.85 7.55
C ASN A 59 4.69 4.43 6.14
N TYR A 60 4.59 3.12 5.87
CA TYR A 60 3.98 2.63 4.63
C TYR A 60 2.52 3.07 4.47
N TYR A 61 1.71 3.02 5.52
CA TYR A 61 0.32 3.46 5.44
C TYR A 61 0.17 4.97 5.31
N VAL A 62 1.09 5.76 5.89
CA VAL A 62 1.18 7.19 5.60
C VAL A 62 1.41 7.40 4.11
N ALA A 63 2.40 6.71 3.53
CA ALA A 63 2.69 6.80 2.10
C ALA A 63 1.50 6.38 1.23
N LEU A 64 0.84 5.28 1.57
CA LEU A 64 -0.31 4.75 0.84
C LEU A 64 -1.52 5.70 0.86
N ILE A 65 -1.90 6.20 2.04
CA ILE A 65 -3.07 7.08 2.18
C ILE A 65 -2.85 8.38 1.41
N ASN A 66 -1.69 8.99 1.55
CA ASN A 66 -1.39 10.25 0.87
C ASN A 66 -1.31 10.06 -0.65
N THR A 67 -0.68 8.98 -1.13
CA THR A 67 -0.57 8.69 -2.56
C THR A 67 -1.93 8.38 -3.20
N THR A 68 -2.75 7.55 -2.55
CA THR A 68 -4.10 7.22 -3.05
C THR A 68 -5.05 8.41 -2.99
N THR A 69 -4.85 9.34 -2.04
CA THR A 69 -5.55 10.63 -2.00
C THR A 69 -5.07 11.55 -3.12
N ALA A 70 -3.77 11.57 -3.43
CA ALA A 70 -3.19 12.39 -4.48
C ALA A 70 -3.78 12.08 -5.87
N PHE A 71 -4.02 10.80 -6.18
CA PHE A 71 -4.69 10.41 -7.44
C PHE A 71 -6.09 11.03 -7.63
N LYS A 72 -6.72 11.57 -6.59
CA LYS A 72 -8.07 12.15 -6.65
C LYS A 72 -8.08 13.67 -6.78
N THR A 73 -6.95 14.35 -6.56
CA THR A 73 -6.87 15.81 -6.63
C THR A 73 -6.30 16.28 -7.96
N LYS A 74 -6.76 17.46 -8.40
CA LYS A 74 -6.17 18.22 -9.52
C LYS A 74 -5.47 19.49 -9.04
N ASP A 75 -5.52 19.76 -7.74
CA ASP A 75 -4.86 20.91 -7.13
C ASP A 75 -3.37 20.64 -6.96
N LYS A 76 -2.54 21.53 -7.51
CA LYS A 76 -1.08 21.36 -7.54
C LYS A 76 -0.45 21.45 -6.16
N ASP A 77 -0.96 22.31 -5.28
CA ASP A 77 -0.39 22.52 -3.96
C ASP A 77 -0.74 21.33 -3.05
N GLN A 78 -1.97 20.82 -3.15
CA GLN A 78 -2.37 19.56 -2.51
C GLN A 78 -1.57 18.37 -3.03
N MET A 79 -1.38 18.27 -4.36
CA MET A 79 -0.55 17.21 -4.95
C MET A 79 0.87 17.23 -4.37
N ASN A 80 1.51 18.40 -4.35
CA ASN A 80 2.83 18.58 -3.75
C ASN A 80 2.86 18.18 -2.27
N LEU A 81 1.88 18.64 -1.48
CA LEU A 81 1.79 18.35 -0.05
C LEU A 81 1.66 16.84 0.19
N LEU A 82 0.72 16.18 -0.47
CA LEU A 82 0.42 14.77 -0.31
C LEU A 82 1.61 13.90 -0.73
N LEU A 83 2.15 14.10 -1.93
CA LEU A 83 3.23 13.25 -2.43
C LEU A 83 4.58 13.54 -1.73
N SER A 84 4.83 14.77 -1.28
CA SER A 84 6.01 15.06 -0.44
C SER A 84 5.91 14.36 0.91
N ARG A 85 4.72 14.32 1.51
CA ARG A 85 4.47 13.60 2.76
C ARG A 85 4.66 12.10 2.57
N ALA A 86 4.08 11.54 1.50
CA ALA A 86 4.23 10.14 1.16
C ALA A 86 5.70 9.74 0.95
N GLN A 87 6.44 10.54 0.17
CA GLN A 87 7.86 10.29 -0.12
C GLN A 87 8.70 10.31 1.16
N LYS A 88 8.56 11.34 2.01
CA LYS A 88 9.31 11.45 3.26
C LYS A 88 9.09 10.28 4.20
N SER A 89 7.85 9.80 4.34
CA SER A 89 7.55 8.63 5.17
C SER A 89 8.13 7.36 4.58
N LEU A 90 8.07 7.20 3.26
CA LEU A 90 8.57 6.01 2.59
C LEU A 90 10.12 5.95 2.61
N ASP A 91 10.79 7.09 2.43
CA ASP A 91 12.26 7.20 2.46
C ASP A 91 12.85 6.64 3.75
N ILE A 92 12.22 6.95 4.90
CA ILE A 92 12.64 6.43 6.21
C ILE A 92 12.70 4.90 6.22
N GLU A 93 11.76 4.22 5.55
CA GLU A 93 11.72 2.75 5.53
C GLU A 93 12.56 2.16 4.40
N MET A 94 12.68 2.87 3.27
CA MET A 94 13.57 2.49 2.17
C MET A 94 15.04 2.54 2.59
N ASP A 95 15.44 3.49 3.43
CA ASP A 95 16.80 3.57 3.99
C ASP A 95 17.10 2.37 4.90
N LYS A 96 16.09 1.86 5.61
CA LYS A 96 16.24 0.68 6.48
C LYS A 96 16.21 -0.63 5.70
N ASN A 97 15.33 -0.75 4.71
CA ASN A 97 15.09 -1.98 3.96
C ASN A 97 14.81 -1.71 2.47
N PRO A 98 15.86 -1.38 1.68
CA PRO A 98 15.71 -1.00 0.27
C PRO A 98 15.31 -2.17 -0.66
N ASN A 99 15.24 -3.39 -0.12
CA ASN A 99 14.87 -4.61 -0.83
C ASN A 99 13.52 -5.17 -0.35
N ASN A 100 12.71 -4.40 0.36
CA ASN A 100 11.33 -4.78 0.64
C ASN A 100 10.45 -4.55 -0.61
N ALA A 101 9.84 -5.61 -1.13
CA ALA A 101 9.01 -5.54 -2.33
C ALA A 101 7.78 -4.63 -2.19
N GLU A 102 7.14 -4.57 -1.02
CA GLU A 102 5.99 -3.69 -0.78
C GLU A 102 6.41 -2.21 -0.77
N LEU A 103 7.58 -1.89 -0.21
CA LEU A 103 8.11 -0.52 -0.25
C LEU A 103 8.48 -0.09 -1.67
N LEU A 104 9.07 -0.99 -2.47
CA LEU A 104 9.36 -0.74 -3.88
C LEU A 104 8.09 -0.48 -4.70
N VAL A 105 7.03 -1.25 -4.46
CA VAL A 105 5.72 -1.01 -5.07
C VAL A 105 5.15 0.36 -4.66
N MET A 106 5.29 0.72 -3.37
CA MET A 106 4.82 2.03 -2.89
C MET A 106 5.60 3.17 -3.55
N GLN A 107 6.92 3.04 -3.71
CA GLN A 107 7.75 4.03 -4.41
C GLN A 107 7.33 4.18 -5.88
N ALA A 108 7.10 3.05 -6.56
CA ALA A 108 6.61 3.04 -7.93
C ALA A 108 5.23 3.73 -8.04
N MET A 109 4.35 3.53 -7.06
CA MET A 109 3.03 4.17 -7.01
C MET A 109 3.12 5.68 -6.76
N ILE A 110 4.02 6.17 -5.89
CA ILE A 110 4.26 7.61 -5.68
C ILE A 110 4.70 8.27 -7.00
N HIS A 111 5.65 7.67 -7.71
CA HIS A 111 6.07 8.17 -9.02
C HIS A 111 4.96 8.10 -10.07
N THR A 112 4.14 7.05 -10.03
CA THR A 112 2.97 6.94 -10.91
C THR A 112 1.95 8.05 -10.65
N ALA A 113 1.76 8.47 -9.40
CA ALA A 113 0.89 9.61 -9.08
C ALA A 113 1.42 10.93 -9.67
N TRP A 114 2.74 11.16 -9.61
CA TRP A 114 3.38 12.30 -10.29
C TRP A 114 3.19 12.26 -11.81
N ILE A 115 3.37 11.09 -12.42
CA ILE A 115 3.14 10.90 -13.86
C ILE A 115 1.68 11.16 -14.21
N ALA A 116 0.73 10.60 -13.45
CA ALA A 116 -0.70 10.78 -13.72
C ALA A 116 -1.15 12.24 -13.59
N PHE A 117 -0.55 13.00 -12.66
CA PHE A 117 -0.87 14.41 -12.47
C PHE A 117 -0.36 15.31 -13.61
N ASP A 118 0.87 15.09 -14.07
CA ASP A 118 1.47 15.83 -15.19
C ASP A 118 2.28 14.89 -16.10
N PRO A 119 1.62 14.16 -17.02
CA PRO A 119 2.28 13.16 -17.85
C PRO A 119 3.34 13.76 -18.78
N MET A 120 3.14 15.00 -19.22
CA MET A 120 4.07 15.68 -20.13
C MET A 120 5.39 16.01 -19.45
N THR A 121 5.34 16.48 -18.19
CA THR A 121 6.55 16.79 -17.42
C THR A 121 7.19 15.54 -16.83
N ASN A 122 6.39 14.62 -16.29
CA ASN A 122 6.89 13.54 -15.44
C ASN A 122 7.01 12.20 -16.16
N GLY A 123 6.30 11.99 -17.28
CA GLY A 123 6.27 10.72 -18.00
C GLY A 123 7.66 10.23 -18.40
N GLN A 124 8.39 11.02 -19.19
CA GLN A 124 9.75 10.65 -19.61
C GLN A 124 10.73 10.58 -18.43
N LYS A 125 10.55 11.45 -17.43
CA LYS A 125 11.44 11.54 -16.27
C LYS A 125 11.34 10.31 -15.36
N LEU A 126 10.13 9.81 -15.12
CA LEU A 126 9.88 8.85 -14.05
C LEU A 126 9.50 7.45 -14.56
N SER A 127 9.03 7.28 -15.81
CA SER A 127 8.55 5.97 -16.28
C SER A 127 9.64 4.90 -16.28
N GLY A 128 10.88 5.27 -16.63
CA GLY A 128 12.03 4.35 -16.56
C GLY A 128 12.28 3.87 -15.13
N THR A 129 12.29 4.79 -14.17
CA THR A 129 12.43 4.51 -12.74
C THR A 129 11.30 3.63 -12.21
N VAL A 130 10.04 3.91 -12.57
CA VAL A 130 8.89 3.08 -12.18
C VAL A 130 9.07 1.63 -12.65
N MET A 131 9.47 1.44 -13.91
CA MET A 131 9.70 0.10 -14.45
C MET A 131 10.88 -0.61 -13.79
N GLU A 132 11.95 0.10 -13.42
CA GLU A 132 13.07 -0.47 -12.68
C GLU A 132 12.65 -0.93 -11.28
N LEU A 133 11.88 -0.12 -10.55
CA LEU A 133 11.33 -0.47 -9.24
C LEU A 133 10.48 -1.74 -9.31
N TYR A 134 9.59 -1.84 -10.29
CA TYR A 134 8.78 -3.05 -10.48
C TYR A 134 9.61 -4.26 -10.89
N ARG A 135 10.63 -4.11 -11.75
CA ARG A 135 11.54 -5.22 -12.09
C ARG A 135 12.31 -5.71 -10.86
N LYS A 136 12.80 -4.79 -10.03
CA LYS A 136 13.48 -5.13 -8.77
C LYS A 136 12.52 -5.85 -7.81
N ALA A 137 11.32 -5.31 -7.60
CA ALA A 137 10.31 -5.92 -6.75
C ALA A 137 9.89 -7.31 -7.26
N GLN A 138 9.77 -7.49 -8.58
CA GLN A 138 9.44 -8.77 -9.20
C GLN A 138 10.55 -9.81 -9.05
N ALA A 139 11.82 -9.39 -9.10
CA ALA A 139 12.94 -10.29 -8.83
C ALA A 139 12.98 -10.76 -7.36
N ILE A 140 12.53 -9.92 -6.43
CA ILE A 140 12.51 -10.22 -4.99
C ILE A 140 11.29 -11.06 -4.60
N ALA A 141 10.11 -10.69 -5.09
CA ALA A 141 8.83 -11.30 -4.73
C ALA A 141 7.94 -11.50 -5.98
N PRO A 142 8.28 -12.48 -6.85
CA PRO A 142 7.59 -12.68 -8.13
C PRO A 142 6.12 -13.09 -8.00
N GLU A 143 5.71 -13.59 -6.82
CA GLU A 143 4.35 -14.00 -6.50
C GLU A 143 3.60 -12.97 -5.64
N ASN A 144 4.22 -11.84 -5.31
CA ASN A 144 3.50 -10.78 -4.62
C ASN A 144 2.45 -10.18 -5.57
N PRO A 145 1.15 -10.24 -5.22
CA PRO A 145 0.08 -9.83 -6.12
C PRO A 145 0.14 -8.34 -6.46
N ARG A 146 0.58 -7.47 -5.53
CA ARG A 146 0.71 -6.03 -5.77
C ARG A 146 1.87 -5.69 -6.70
N VAL A 147 2.93 -6.50 -6.68
CA VAL A 147 4.03 -6.37 -7.65
C VAL A 147 3.56 -6.70 -9.05
N VAL A 148 2.90 -7.85 -9.22
CA VAL A 148 2.40 -8.30 -10.54
C VAL A 148 1.33 -7.33 -11.06
N PHE A 149 0.37 -6.97 -10.20
CA PHE A 149 -0.72 -6.07 -10.55
C PHE A 149 -0.22 -4.65 -10.87
N GLY A 150 0.55 -4.04 -9.97
CA GLY A 150 0.98 -2.65 -10.12
C GLY A 150 1.83 -2.43 -11.36
N LYS A 151 2.69 -3.39 -11.70
CA LYS A 151 3.46 -3.35 -12.94
C LYS A 151 2.55 -3.41 -14.18
N ALA A 152 1.63 -4.37 -14.22
CA ALA A 152 0.72 -4.54 -15.35
C ALA A 152 -0.19 -3.32 -15.54
N GLU A 153 -0.72 -2.76 -14.44
CA GLU A 153 -1.54 -1.55 -14.49
C GLU A 153 -0.74 -0.34 -15.01
N PHE A 154 0.50 -0.17 -14.56
CA PHE A 154 1.37 0.90 -15.05
C PHE A 154 1.68 0.75 -16.55
N GLU A 155 2.00 -0.46 -17.01
CA GLU A 155 2.28 -0.74 -18.42
C GLU A 155 1.05 -0.47 -19.31
N ILE A 156 -0.16 -0.81 -18.86
CA ILE A 156 -1.42 -0.45 -19.57
C ILE A 156 -1.60 1.06 -19.62
N GLY A 157 -1.35 1.77 -18.52
CA GLY A 157 -1.41 3.23 -18.47
C GLY A 157 -0.46 3.90 -19.47
N GLY A 158 0.69 3.29 -19.75
CA GLY A 158 1.63 3.73 -20.78
C GLY A 158 1.23 3.33 -22.20
N ALA A 159 0.58 2.18 -22.38
CA ALA A 159 0.26 1.61 -23.69
C ALA A 159 -0.58 2.54 -24.58
N GLN A 160 -1.48 3.33 -23.99
CA GLN A 160 -2.28 4.33 -24.72
C GLN A 160 -1.43 5.40 -25.42
N PHE A 161 -0.23 5.70 -24.93
CA PHE A 161 0.67 6.69 -25.54
C PHE A 161 1.55 6.11 -26.64
N TRP A 162 1.82 4.80 -26.60
CA TRP A 162 2.76 4.12 -27.48
C TRP A 162 2.12 3.10 -28.43
N GLY A 163 0.80 2.91 -28.35
CA GLY A 163 0.06 1.94 -29.18
C GLY A 163 0.43 0.48 -28.91
N THR A 164 0.89 0.16 -27.69
CA THR A 164 1.31 -1.21 -27.32
C THR A 164 0.09 -2.12 -27.09
N ASP A 165 0.18 -3.39 -27.49
CA ASP A 165 -0.87 -4.38 -27.22
C ASP A 165 -0.99 -4.63 -25.71
N THR A 166 -2.19 -4.45 -25.16
CA THR A 166 -2.47 -4.59 -23.73
C THR A 166 -2.76 -6.03 -23.30
N LYS A 167 -2.99 -6.96 -24.24
CA LYS A 167 -3.31 -8.36 -23.94
C LYS A 167 -2.32 -9.03 -22.97
N PRO A 168 -0.98 -8.88 -23.11
CA PRO A 168 -0.04 -9.50 -22.18
C PRO A 168 -0.20 -8.98 -20.74
N MET A 169 -0.46 -7.69 -20.56
CA MET A 169 -0.67 -7.07 -19.26
C MET A 169 -2.01 -7.49 -18.65
N CYS A 170 -3.05 -7.65 -19.48
CA CYS A 170 -4.34 -8.17 -19.04
C CYS A 170 -4.24 -9.60 -18.48
N ALA A 171 -3.42 -10.46 -19.09
CA ALA A 171 -3.11 -11.78 -18.54
C ALA A 171 -2.36 -11.69 -17.19
N GLN A 172 -1.49 -10.69 -17.01
CA GLN A 172 -0.84 -10.45 -15.71
C GLN A 172 -1.84 -9.96 -14.64
N ILE A 173 -2.82 -9.13 -14.99
CA ILE A 173 -3.88 -8.72 -14.06
C ILE A 173 -4.70 -9.93 -13.59
N GLU A 174 -5.09 -10.81 -14.52
CA GLU A 174 -5.80 -12.04 -14.17
C GLU A 174 -4.96 -12.93 -13.24
N LYS A 175 -3.67 -13.10 -13.55
CA LYS A 175 -2.73 -13.81 -12.65
C LYS A 175 -2.67 -13.15 -11.27
N ALA A 176 -2.58 -11.83 -11.20
CA ALA A 176 -2.51 -11.11 -9.93
C ALA A 176 -3.78 -11.28 -9.09
N ILE A 177 -4.97 -11.30 -9.71
CA ILE A 177 -6.24 -11.61 -9.03
C ILE A 177 -6.19 -13.00 -8.39
N GLY A 178 -5.67 -14.00 -9.12
CA GLY A 178 -5.43 -15.34 -8.57
C GLY A 178 -4.48 -15.33 -7.37
N LEU A 179 -3.38 -14.58 -7.47
CA LEU A 179 -2.41 -14.43 -6.38
C LEU A 179 -2.99 -13.73 -5.15
N PHE A 180 -3.86 -12.72 -5.33
CA PHE A 180 -4.56 -12.06 -4.22
C PHE A 180 -5.43 -13.04 -3.42
N ALA A 181 -6.09 -13.99 -4.08
CA ALA A 181 -6.95 -14.97 -3.41
C ALA A 181 -6.16 -15.92 -2.50
N THR A 182 -4.90 -16.18 -2.81
CA THR A 182 -4.01 -17.07 -2.04
C THR A 182 -2.99 -16.33 -1.18
N PHE A 183 -2.95 -14.99 -1.25
CA PHE A 183 -1.97 -14.19 -0.55
C PHE A 183 -2.15 -14.29 0.97
N LYS A 184 -1.09 -14.68 1.67
CA LYS A 184 -1.06 -14.77 3.12
C LYS A 184 -0.30 -13.59 3.69
N PRO A 185 -0.99 -12.63 4.35
CA PRO A 185 -0.32 -11.51 4.98
C PRO A 185 0.59 -12.00 6.11
N GLU A 186 1.82 -11.47 6.18
CA GLU A 186 2.80 -11.85 7.21
C GLU A 186 2.34 -11.45 8.62
N THR A 187 1.62 -10.34 8.73
CA THR A 187 1.09 -9.80 9.98
C THR A 187 -0.38 -9.39 9.83
N PRO A 188 -1.13 -9.22 10.93
CA PRO A 188 -2.51 -8.71 10.87
C PRO A 188 -2.65 -7.37 10.13
N PHE A 189 -1.60 -6.54 10.18
CA PHE A 189 -1.54 -5.20 9.58
C PHE A 189 -0.80 -5.17 8.24
N SER A 190 -0.31 -6.31 7.73
CA SER A 190 0.30 -6.36 6.41
C SER A 190 -0.69 -5.93 5.33
N PRO A 191 -0.22 -5.35 4.21
CA PRO A 191 -1.10 -4.80 3.19
C PRO A 191 -2.09 -5.82 2.61
N LYS A 192 -3.38 -5.46 2.58
CA LYS A 192 -4.49 -6.28 2.05
C LYS A 192 -5.25 -5.60 0.92
N TRP A 193 -4.78 -4.44 0.47
CA TRP A 193 -5.38 -3.69 -0.64
C TRP A 193 -4.94 -4.27 -1.99
N GLY A 194 -5.64 -3.86 -3.05
CA GLY A 194 -5.25 -4.07 -4.45
C GLY A 194 -6.20 -4.98 -5.23
N LEU A 195 -6.87 -5.92 -4.57
CA LEU A 195 -7.77 -6.87 -5.24
C LEU A 195 -8.93 -6.16 -5.96
N GLU A 196 -9.63 -5.26 -5.28
CA GLU A 196 -10.77 -4.53 -5.87
C GLU A 196 -10.34 -3.73 -7.11
N ARG A 197 -9.17 -3.09 -7.03
CA ARG A 197 -8.60 -2.32 -8.13
C ARG A 197 -8.16 -3.21 -9.29
N ALA A 198 -7.61 -4.39 -9.00
CA ALA A 198 -7.26 -5.38 -10.03
C ALA A 198 -8.49 -5.91 -10.76
N ILE A 199 -9.56 -6.22 -10.04
CA ILE A 199 -10.85 -6.62 -10.61
C ILE A 199 -11.41 -5.50 -11.49
N GLU A 200 -11.34 -4.24 -11.03
CA GLU A 200 -11.79 -3.10 -11.82
C GLU A 200 -10.96 -2.94 -13.10
N ALA A 201 -9.63 -3.02 -13.00
CA ALA A 201 -8.74 -2.92 -14.16
C ALA A 201 -9.00 -4.05 -15.18
N GLN A 202 -9.31 -5.27 -14.71
CA GLN A 202 -9.63 -6.41 -15.57
C GLN A 202 -10.88 -6.17 -16.43
N LYS A 203 -11.82 -5.31 -16.00
CA LYS A 203 -13.01 -4.98 -16.82
C LYS A 203 -12.63 -4.25 -18.11
N ASN A 204 -11.53 -3.51 -18.10
CA ASN A 204 -11.02 -2.75 -19.25
C ASN A 204 -10.14 -3.62 -20.18
N CYS A 205 -9.96 -4.90 -19.88
CA CYS A 205 -9.21 -5.85 -20.68
C CYS A 205 -10.06 -6.63 -21.70
N LYS A 206 -11.35 -6.31 -21.79
CA LYS A 206 -12.34 -6.99 -22.63
C LYS A 206 -12.69 -6.18 -23.86
#